data_AF-A0A434LT46-F1
#
_entry.id   AF-A0A434LT46-F1
#
_cell.length_a   1.000
_cell.length_b   1.000
_cell.length_c   1.000
_cell.angle_alpha   90.00
_cell.angle_beta   90.00
_cell.angle_gamma   90.00
#
_symmetry.space_group_name_H-M   'P 1'
#
loop_
_entity.id
_entity.type
_entity.pdbx_description
1 polymer ?
#
loop_
_entity_poly.entity_id
_entity_poly.type
_entity_poly.pdbx_seq_one_letter_code
_entity_poly.pdbx_strand_id
1 'polypeptide(L)'
;AYLMRIFGIDGEMVSEKPLENTPDVALLSEDAALKAKLADYISANLAAIDLGVYEIPHDFLAKKVISWSTFGSARQANHPFTPLFQPADFSGLDYSALKLVRTPEALVERLDNGACQGCHQAGSTAGFHFIGPDDKTTSPLNRIEVGISPHLHAEMPRREAWLRATAEGKDPNRFRPLSFAPPAAWQDAGEVAYLPAEVAMPCLMPEDAAGFGTTWQCGGGTVCTVLATASGVRTKQAQCLLPKDSEKMFSGHPCLTGSITSNPGQPFNDRYSISGQFAAFATDISRAAYTCRPPKIGVPAGIAYRGCDDKDRAFAAFKPGKPMPNEICGLVGGKKFDICVATNNFDQCLGGAVNRGNRPACSADHFCREDYMCQSLPPDTPGIARVKGIGFCSPTYFIFQMRIDNHATPWLGAVRATMGAGFGAAEAE
;
A
#
# COMPACT_ATOMS: atom_id res chain seq x y z
N ALA A 1 -3.73 -6.80 11.01
CA ALA A 1 -5.16 -6.81 10.61
C ALA A 1 -5.80 -5.52 11.11
N TYR A 2 -6.79 -5.02 10.41
CA TYR A 2 -7.48 -3.77 10.71
C TYR A 2 -8.98 -4.00 10.80
N LEU A 3 -9.62 -3.38 11.77
CA LEU A 3 -11.06 -3.33 11.87
C LEU A 3 -11.57 -2.17 11.03
N MET A 4 -12.53 -2.43 10.14
CA MET A 4 -13.21 -1.40 9.37
C MET A 4 -14.67 -1.32 9.81
N ARG A 5 -15.08 -0.09 10.14
CA ARG A 5 -16.45 0.31 10.49
C ARG A 5 -16.66 1.75 10.01
N ILE A 6 -17.87 2.05 9.57
CA ILE A 6 -18.27 3.42 9.23
C ILE A 6 -19.36 3.84 10.22
N PHE A 7 -19.26 5.07 10.70
CA PHE A 7 -20.24 5.68 11.58
C PHE A 7 -20.79 6.94 10.92
N GLY A 8 -22.11 7.07 10.90
CA GLY A 8 -22.79 8.30 10.53
C GLY A 8 -23.07 9.15 11.76
N ILE A 9 -22.90 10.45 11.63
CA ILE A 9 -23.21 11.44 12.66
C ILE A 9 -24.49 12.18 12.24
N ASP A 10 -25.50 12.18 13.11
CA ASP A 10 -26.74 12.94 12.96
C ASP A 10 -27.02 13.71 14.25
N GLY A 11 -26.75 15.02 14.24
CA GLY A 11 -26.69 15.83 15.46
C GLY A 11 -25.68 15.26 16.46
N GLU A 12 -26.16 14.89 17.66
CA GLU A 12 -25.34 14.25 18.71
C GLU A 12 -25.33 12.71 18.60
N MET A 13 -26.09 12.12 17.68
CA MET A 13 -26.19 10.68 17.55
C MET A 13 -25.10 10.15 16.62
N VAL A 14 -24.36 9.15 17.11
CA VAL A 14 -23.42 8.35 16.31
C VAL A 14 -24.02 6.97 16.08
N SER A 15 -24.19 6.59 14.81
CA SER A 15 -24.80 5.32 14.42
C SER A 15 -23.91 4.54 13.46
N GLU A 16 -23.83 3.22 13.62
CA GLU A 16 -23.09 2.37 12.69
C GLU A 16 -23.81 2.29 11.34
N LYS A 17 -23.05 2.47 10.25
CA LYS A 17 -23.54 2.40 8.88
C LYS A 17 -22.96 1.18 8.16
N PRO A 18 -23.66 0.64 7.15
CA PRO A 18 -23.08 -0.37 6.28
C PRO A 18 -21.82 0.14 5.58
N LEU A 19 -20.91 -0.78 5.31
CA LEU A 19 -19.69 -0.54 4.56
C LEU A 19 -20.05 -0.54 3.07
N GLU A 20 -19.81 0.60 2.41
CA GLU A 20 -20.12 0.79 0.99
C GLU A 20 -19.55 -0.36 0.14
N ASN A 21 -20.39 -0.93 -0.73
CA ASN A 21 -20.06 -2.00 -1.67
C ASN A 21 -19.33 -3.23 -1.06
N THR A 22 -19.48 -3.45 0.25
CA THR A 22 -18.78 -4.51 0.98
C THR A 22 -19.77 -5.57 1.47
N PRO A 23 -19.78 -6.77 0.86
CA PRO A 23 -20.81 -7.76 1.13
C PRO A 23 -20.63 -8.39 2.52
N ASP A 24 -21.74 -8.68 3.19
CA ASP A 24 -21.75 -9.52 4.38
C ASP A 24 -21.60 -10.99 3.97
N VAL A 25 -20.34 -11.43 3.87
CA VAL A 25 -20.00 -12.77 3.42
C VAL A 25 -20.64 -13.86 4.29
N ALA A 26 -20.75 -13.64 5.60
CA ALA A 26 -21.34 -14.62 6.51
C ALA A 26 -22.84 -14.77 6.25
N LEU A 27 -23.57 -13.66 6.23
CA LEU A 27 -25.01 -13.65 5.94
C LEU A 27 -25.31 -14.26 4.57
N LEU A 28 -24.59 -13.84 3.53
CA LEU A 28 -24.82 -14.26 2.15
C LEU A 28 -24.39 -15.72 1.89
N SER A 29 -23.51 -16.28 2.72
CA SER A 29 -23.15 -17.69 2.62
C SER A 29 -24.22 -18.61 3.21
N GLU A 30 -25.02 -18.11 4.16
CA GLU A 30 -26.08 -18.87 4.83
C GLU A 30 -27.46 -18.69 4.16
N ASP A 31 -27.71 -17.55 3.50
CA ASP A 31 -28.95 -17.27 2.80
C ASP A 31 -28.78 -17.30 1.26
N ALA A 32 -29.07 -18.46 0.68
CA ALA A 32 -28.99 -18.66 -0.77
C ALA A 32 -29.95 -17.76 -1.57
N ALA A 33 -31.11 -17.40 -1.02
CA ALA A 33 -32.07 -16.54 -1.71
C ALA A 33 -31.59 -15.08 -1.71
N LEU A 34 -31.02 -14.60 -0.61
CA LEU A 34 -30.42 -13.28 -0.53
C LEU A 34 -29.18 -13.18 -1.44
N LYS A 35 -28.34 -14.22 -1.46
CA LYS A 35 -27.20 -14.32 -2.37
C LYS A 35 -27.63 -14.27 -3.84
N ALA A 36 -28.70 -14.98 -4.22
CA ALA A 36 -29.25 -14.93 -5.58
C ALA A 36 -29.71 -13.51 -5.95
N LYS A 37 -30.38 -12.80 -5.04
CA LYS A 37 -30.77 -11.39 -5.25
C LYS A 37 -29.56 -10.47 -5.45
N LEU A 38 -28.44 -10.73 -4.78
CA LEU A 38 -27.20 -9.98 -5.01
C LEU A 38 -26.63 -10.28 -6.41
N ALA A 39 -26.66 -11.54 -6.86
CA ALA A 39 -26.25 -11.89 -8.23
C ALA A 39 -27.13 -11.22 -9.30
N ASP A 40 -28.45 -11.15 -9.07
CA ASP A 40 -29.39 -10.44 -9.94
C ASP A 40 -29.08 -8.94 -9.99
N TYR A 41 -28.80 -8.32 -8.82
CA TYR A 41 -28.36 -6.93 -8.76
C TYR A 41 -27.08 -6.71 -9.56
N ILE A 42 -26.06 -7.56 -9.37
CA ILE A 42 -24.78 -7.47 -10.09
C ILE A 42 -25.01 -7.54 -11.60
N SER A 43 -25.80 -8.51 -12.05
CA SER A 43 -26.14 -8.69 -13.46
C SER A 43 -26.87 -7.48 -14.05
N ALA A 44 -27.83 -6.92 -13.32
CA ALA A 44 -28.59 -5.74 -13.73
C ALA A 44 -27.77 -4.45 -13.72
N ASN A 45 -26.66 -4.39 -12.97
CA ASN A 45 -25.84 -3.19 -12.79
C ASN A 45 -24.44 -3.31 -13.41
N LEU A 46 -24.23 -4.27 -14.32
CA LEU A 46 -22.92 -4.58 -14.92
C LEU A 46 -22.19 -3.34 -15.46
N ALA A 47 -22.88 -2.46 -16.19
CA ALA A 47 -22.29 -1.24 -16.73
C ALA A 47 -21.86 -0.23 -15.64
N ALA A 48 -22.61 -0.12 -14.54
CA ALA A 48 -22.23 0.74 -13.41
C ALA A 48 -21.04 0.15 -12.63
N ILE A 49 -20.98 -1.18 -12.52
CA ILE A 49 -19.87 -1.91 -11.91
C ILE A 49 -18.58 -1.74 -12.70
N ASP A 50 -18.68 -1.87 -14.02
CA ASP A 50 -17.59 -1.60 -14.95
C ASP A 50 -17.03 -0.18 -14.76
N LEU A 51 -17.89 0.83 -14.77
CA LEU A 51 -17.51 2.23 -14.55
C LEU A 51 -17.03 2.53 -13.11
N GLY A 52 -17.39 1.70 -12.13
CA GLY A 52 -17.05 1.89 -10.71
C GLY A 52 -17.92 2.93 -10.01
N VAL A 53 -19.18 3.05 -10.42
CA VAL A 53 -20.14 4.05 -9.92
C VAL A 53 -21.46 3.43 -9.45
N TYR A 54 -21.36 2.24 -8.86
CA TYR A 54 -22.48 1.45 -8.36
C TYR A 54 -22.59 1.55 -6.83
N GLU A 55 -23.79 1.28 -6.32
CA GLU A 55 -24.09 1.26 -4.89
C GLU A 55 -24.93 0.02 -4.57
N ILE A 56 -24.30 -0.97 -3.94
CA ILE A 56 -24.95 -2.21 -3.55
C ILE A 56 -26.00 -1.92 -2.45
N PRO A 57 -27.22 -2.46 -2.57
CA PRO A 57 -28.26 -2.26 -1.55
C PRO A 57 -27.84 -2.72 -0.15
N HIS A 58 -28.27 -1.96 0.86
CA HIS A 58 -27.87 -2.16 2.25
C HIS A 58 -28.11 -3.56 2.81
N ASP A 59 -29.14 -4.27 2.33
CA ASP A 59 -29.50 -5.61 2.81
C ASP A 59 -28.39 -6.65 2.56
N PHE A 60 -27.46 -6.36 1.65
CA PHE A 60 -26.33 -7.24 1.33
C PHE A 60 -25.04 -6.88 2.08
N LEU A 61 -25.01 -5.75 2.79
CA LEU A 61 -23.77 -5.11 3.22
C LEU A 61 -23.40 -5.42 4.66
N ALA A 62 -22.11 -5.65 4.88
CA ALA A 62 -21.55 -5.77 6.22
C ALA A 62 -21.47 -4.40 6.90
N LYS A 63 -21.63 -4.35 8.22
CA LYS A 63 -21.32 -3.15 9.02
C LYS A 63 -19.92 -3.16 9.63
N LYS A 64 -19.30 -4.35 9.65
CA LYS A 64 -18.02 -4.62 10.30
C LYS A 64 -17.26 -5.65 9.48
N VAL A 65 -16.02 -5.34 9.10
CA VAL A 65 -15.11 -6.31 8.49
C VAL A 65 -13.72 -6.20 9.09
N ILE A 66 -12.93 -7.26 8.91
CA ILE A 66 -11.50 -7.27 9.25
C ILE A 66 -10.72 -7.39 7.95
N SER A 67 -9.85 -6.42 7.70
CA SER A 67 -8.89 -6.45 6.59
C SER A 67 -7.51 -6.90 7.06
N TRP A 68 -6.78 -7.58 6.17
CA TRP A 68 -5.59 -8.33 6.54
C TRP A 68 -4.35 -7.84 5.78
N SER A 69 -3.33 -7.44 6.53
CA SER A 69 -1.98 -7.11 6.06
C SER A 69 -0.95 -8.12 6.65
N THR A 70 0.29 -8.21 6.17
CA THR A 70 0.89 -7.63 4.96
C THR A 70 0.56 -8.45 3.69
N PHE A 71 0.91 -7.96 2.50
CA PHE A 71 0.51 -8.56 1.19
C PHE A 71 -1.01 -8.59 0.97
N GLY A 72 -1.72 -7.57 1.44
CA GLY A 72 -3.17 -7.61 1.58
C GLY A 72 -3.92 -7.89 0.29
N SER A 73 -3.51 -7.32 -0.84
CA SER A 73 -4.10 -7.60 -2.16
C SER A 73 -3.99 -9.06 -2.59
N ALA A 74 -3.02 -9.81 -2.07
CA ALA A 74 -2.90 -11.25 -2.34
C ALA A 74 -3.75 -12.12 -1.39
N ARG A 75 -4.28 -11.57 -0.28
CA ARG A 75 -4.93 -12.39 0.75
C ARG A 75 -6.41 -12.59 0.47
N GLN A 76 -6.85 -13.83 0.35
CA GLN A 76 -8.25 -14.17 0.03
C GLN A 76 -9.27 -13.50 0.96
N ALA A 77 -8.94 -13.27 2.24
CA ALA A 77 -9.84 -12.59 3.18
C ALA A 77 -10.14 -11.12 2.82
N ASN A 78 -9.35 -10.49 1.93
CA ASN A 78 -9.62 -9.16 1.39
C ASN A 78 -10.36 -9.19 0.03
N HIS A 79 -10.77 -10.37 -0.43
CA HIS A 79 -11.55 -10.62 -1.64
C HIS A 79 -12.93 -11.18 -1.25
N PRO A 80 -13.86 -10.34 -0.77
CA PRO A 80 -15.10 -10.79 -0.15
C PRO A 80 -16.18 -11.32 -1.13
N PHE A 81 -16.10 -11.00 -2.43
CA PHE A 81 -16.98 -11.56 -3.47
C PHE A 81 -16.48 -12.88 -4.01
N THR A 82 -15.17 -13.09 -4.08
CA THR A 82 -14.55 -14.36 -4.49
C THR A 82 -15.11 -15.63 -3.81
N PRO A 83 -15.36 -15.68 -2.49
CA PRO A 83 -15.97 -16.86 -1.87
C PRO A 83 -17.48 -16.97 -2.12
N LEU A 84 -18.13 -15.86 -2.47
CA LEU A 84 -19.56 -15.83 -2.77
C LEU A 84 -19.84 -16.30 -4.19
N PHE A 85 -19.10 -15.83 -5.19
CA PHE A 85 -19.43 -16.07 -6.59
C PHE A 85 -18.31 -16.78 -7.35
N GLN A 86 -18.73 -17.71 -8.21
CA GLN A 86 -17.87 -18.27 -9.24
C GLN A 86 -18.05 -17.49 -10.54
N PRO A 87 -17.01 -17.33 -11.37
CA PRO A 87 -17.10 -16.68 -12.67
C PRO A 87 -18.23 -17.25 -13.55
N ALA A 88 -18.47 -18.57 -13.45
CA ALA A 88 -19.55 -19.24 -14.18
C ALA A 88 -20.95 -18.65 -13.90
N ASP A 89 -21.18 -18.09 -12.69
CA ASP A 89 -22.44 -17.45 -12.30
C ASP A 89 -22.78 -16.24 -13.20
N PHE A 90 -21.77 -15.63 -13.85
CA PHE A 90 -21.92 -14.44 -14.69
C PHE A 90 -21.50 -14.67 -16.16
N SER A 91 -21.36 -15.93 -16.58
CA SER A 91 -20.90 -16.31 -17.93
C SER A 91 -21.84 -15.89 -19.06
N GLY A 92 -23.13 -15.70 -18.77
CA GLY A 92 -24.14 -15.30 -19.76
C GLY A 92 -24.27 -13.80 -19.99
N LEU A 93 -23.47 -12.96 -19.33
CA LEU A 93 -23.52 -11.51 -19.48
C LEU A 93 -22.74 -11.03 -20.71
N ASP A 94 -23.11 -9.87 -21.25
CA ASP A 94 -22.40 -9.23 -22.36
C ASP A 94 -21.34 -8.24 -21.84
N TYR A 95 -20.07 -8.54 -22.14
CA TYR A 95 -18.90 -7.75 -21.74
C TYR A 95 -18.31 -6.92 -22.90
N SER A 96 -18.87 -7.05 -24.11
CA SER A 96 -18.27 -6.48 -25.32
C SER A 96 -18.26 -4.94 -25.33
N ALA A 97 -19.34 -4.32 -24.81
CA ALA A 97 -19.51 -2.88 -24.75
C ALA A 97 -18.93 -2.22 -23.48
N LEU A 98 -18.44 -3.01 -22.53
CA LEU A 98 -17.87 -2.50 -21.29
C LEU A 98 -16.53 -1.80 -21.54
N LYS A 99 -16.06 -1.00 -20.58
CA LYS A 99 -14.80 -0.26 -20.68
C LYS A 99 -13.64 -1.04 -20.07
N LEU A 100 -13.82 -1.53 -18.85
CA LEU A 100 -12.79 -2.20 -18.05
C LEU A 100 -12.97 -3.71 -18.00
N VAL A 101 -14.12 -4.23 -17.64
CA VAL A 101 -14.34 -5.67 -17.41
C VAL A 101 -14.61 -6.38 -18.74
N ARG A 102 -13.84 -7.42 -19.06
CA ARG A 102 -14.00 -8.21 -20.30
C ARG A 102 -14.44 -9.64 -20.10
N THR A 103 -14.31 -10.15 -18.87
CA THR A 103 -14.67 -11.54 -18.55
C THR A 103 -15.36 -11.64 -17.19
N PRO A 104 -16.06 -12.76 -16.91
CA PRO A 104 -16.64 -12.99 -15.59
C PRO A 104 -15.62 -13.03 -14.44
N GLU A 105 -14.39 -13.47 -14.69
CA GLU A 105 -13.30 -13.44 -13.70
C GLU A 105 -12.95 -12.00 -13.33
N ALA A 106 -12.82 -11.13 -14.34
CA ALA A 106 -12.55 -9.72 -14.13
C ALA A 106 -13.71 -8.97 -13.45
N LEU A 107 -14.95 -9.43 -13.61
CA LEU A 107 -16.11 -8.89 -12.89
C LEU A 107 -15.98 -9.15 -11.39
N VAL A 108 -15.65 -10.38 -11.00
CA VAL A 108 -15.46 -10.73 -9.58
C VAL A 108 -14.27 -9.95 -9.00
N GLU A 109 -13.15 -9.87 -9.72
CA GLU A 109 -12.00 -9.06 -9.29
C GLU A 109 -12.35 -7.57 -9.16
N ARG A 110 -13.19 -7.02 -10.06
CA ARG A 110 -13.67 -5.64 -9.99
C ARG A 110 -14.52 -5.40 -8.75
N LEU A 111 -15.38 -6.35 -8.39
CA LEU A 111 -16.20 -6.29 -7.17
C LEU A 111 -15.33 -6.40 -5.91
N ASP A 112 -14.37 -7.35 -5.90
CA ASP A 112 -13.41 -7.50 -4.82
C ASP A 112 -12.59 -6.22 -4.61
N ASN A 113 -12.06 -5.64 -5.68
CA ASN A 113 -11.32 -4.38 -5.64
C ASN A 113 -12.19 -3.19 -5.19
N GLY A 114 -13.49 -3.21 -5.48
CA GLY A 114 -14.46 -2.18 -5.10
C GLY A 114 -14.94 -2.25 -3.65
N ALA A 115 -14.74 -3.38 -2.96
CA ALA A 115 -15.07 -3.51 -1.54
C ALA A 115 -14.08 -2.72 -0.65
N CYS A 116 -14.49 -2.41 0.58
CA CYS A 116 -13.64 -1.73 1.56
C CYS A 116 -12.31 -2.48 1.78
N GLN A 117 -12.34 -3.81 1.94
CA GLN A 117 -11.10 -4.58 2.12
C GLN A 117 -10.20 -4.55 0.88
N GLY A 118 -10.76 -4.68 -0.31
CA GLY A 118 -9.98 -4.73 -1.56
C GLY A 118 -9.33 -3.38 -1.86
N CYS A 119 -10.12 -2.31 -1.89
CA CYS A 119 -9.61 -0.95 -2.17
C CYS A 119 -8.52 -0.55 -1.16
N HIS A 120 -8.75 -0.79 0.14
CA HIS A 120 -7.77 -0.48 1.17
C HIS A 120 -6.54 -1.40 1.13
N GLN A 121 -6.50 -2.51 0.40
CA GLN A 121 -5.31 -3.35 0.33
C GLN A 121 -4.62 -3.34 -1.02
N ALA A 122 -5.18 -2.64 -2.00
CA ALA A 122 -4.64 -2.51 -3.35
C ALA A 122 -4.22 -1.07 -3.62
N GLY A 123 -2.90 -0.82 -3.64
CA GLY A 123 -2.33 0.51 -3.89
C GLY A 123 -2.41 1.48 -2.71
N SER A 124 -2.89 1.04 -1.54
CA SER A 124 -2.87 1.84 -0.32
C SER A 124 -1.51 1.79 0.39
N THR A 125 -1.34 2.62 1.43
CA THR A 125 -0.25 2.47 2.38
C THR A 125 -0.80 1.84 3.65
N ALA A 126 -0.56 0.53 3.82
CA ALA A 126 -0.97 -0.22 5.00
C ALA A 126 -2.48 -0.23 5.30
N GLY A 127 -3.36 -0.03 4.32
CA GLY A 127 -4.78 0.15 4.61
C GLY A 127 -5.25 1.60 4.61
N PHE A 128 -4.40 2.59 4.31
CA PHE A 128 -4.78 4.00 4.40
C PHE A 128 -4.55 4.72 3.08
N HIS A 129 -5.48 5.61 2.72
CA HIS A 129 -5.34 6.52 1.58
C HIS A 129 -4.65 7.82 1.99
N PHE A 130 -5.02 8.33 3.15
CA PHE A 130 -4.52 9.55 3.74
C PHE A 130 -4.17 9.28 5.20
N ILE A 131 -2.90 9.40 5.54
CA ILE A 131 -2.38 9.30 6.90
C ILE A 131 -2.23 10.71 7.49
N GLY A 132 -1.96 11.69 6.62
CA GLY A 132 -1.72 13.08 6.99
C GLY A 132 -0.28 13.31 7.45
N PRO A 133 0.23 14.54 7.36
CA PRO A 133 1.57 14.86 7.84
C PRO A 133 1.66 14.68 9.35
N ASP A 134 2.80 14.19 9.82
CA ASP A 134 3.13 14.24 11.23
C ASP A 134 3.58 15.65 11.63
N ASP A 135 3.28 16.06 12.86
CA ASP A 135 3.71 17.34 13.40
C ASP A 135 5.08 17.25 14.10
N LYS A 136 5.50 18.37 14.70
CA LYS A 136 6.78 18.49 15.40
C LYS A 136 6.84 17.68 16.70
N THR A 137 5.70 17.32 17.27
CA THR A 137 5.57 16.53 18.51
C THR A 137 5.74 15.04 18.25
N THR A 138 5.49 14.57 17.01
CA THR A 138 5.78 13.19 16.62
C THR A 138 7.27 12.89 16.76
N SER A 139 7.57 11.78 17.44
CA SER A 139 8.93 11.23 17.56
C SER A 139 9.64 11.20 16.21
N PRO A 140 10.88 11.70 16.10
CA PRO A 140 11.66 11.66 14.86
C PRO A 140 11.84 10.24 14.28
N LEU A 141 11.76 9.22 15.14
CA LEU A 141 11.91 7.81 14.75
C LEU A 141 10.62 7.19 14.21
N ASN A 142 9.52 7.95 14.22
CA ASN A 142 8.19 7.52 13.80
C ASN A 142 7.56 8.48 12.78
N ARG A 143 8.28 9.54 12.38
CA ARG A 143 7.79 10.55 11.45
C ARG A 143 7.72 10.00 10.02
N ILE A 144 6.62 10.23 9.33
CA ILE A 144 6.46 9.92 7.91
C ILE A 144 6.87 11.10 7.04
N GLU A 145 7.49 10.78 5.91
CA GLU A 145 7.84 11.77 4.90
C GLU A 145 6.68 11.99 3.92
N VAL A 146 5.93 10.92 3.63
CA VAL A 146 4.82 10.93 2.67
C VAL A 146 3.56 10.47 3.39
N GLY A 147 2.59 11.37 3.54
CA GLY A 147 1.33 11.14 4.26
C GLY A 147 0.16 10.68 3.40
N ILE A 148 0.42 10.31 2.14
CA ILE A 148 -0.59 9.85 1.19
C ILE A 148 -0.17 8.51 0.57
N SER A 149 -1.14 7.71 0.15
CA SER A 149 -0.87 6.45 -0.54
C SER A 149 -0.61 6.63 -2.03
N PRO A 150 0.03 5.64 -2.70
CA PRO A 150 0.10 5.59 -4.16
C PRO A 150 -1.27 5.71 -4.83
N HIS A 151 -2.30 5.05 -4.27
CA HIS A 151 -3.67 5.13 -4.77
C HIS A 151 -4.22 6.55 -4.70
N LEU A 152 -4.07 7.24 -3.55
CA LEU A 152 -4.54 8.61 -3.42
C LEU A 152 -3.81 9.55 -4.38
N HIS A 153 -2.49 9.37 -4.55
CA HIS A 153 -1.69 10.10 -5.51
C HIS A 153 -2.18 9.86 -6.95
N ALA A 154 -2.40 8.61 -7.36
CA ALA A 154 -2.91 8.27 -8.69
C ALA A 154 -4.33 8.80 -8.95
N GLU A 155 -5.14 8.96 -7.90
CA GLU A 155 -6.48 9.54 -7.96
C GLU A 155 -6.51 11.08 -8.07
N MET A 156 -5.44 11.79 -7.68
CA MET A 156 -5.42 13.26 -7.70
C MET A 156 -5.73 13.84 -9.10
N PRO A 157 -5.04 13.42 -10.19
CA PRO A 157 -5.31 13.95 -11.52
C PRO A 157 -6.75 13.72 -11.99
N ARG A 158 -7.36 12.57 -11.61
CA ARG A 158 -8.76 12.27 -11.92
C ARG A 158 -9.70 13.24 -11.23
N ARG A 159 -9.48 13.49 -9.94
CA ARG A 159 -10.30 14.40 -9.12
C ARG A 159 -10.19 15.83 -9.63
N GLU A 160 -9.00 16.27 -10.02
CA GLU A 160 -8.79 17.58 -10.63
C GLU A 160 -9.55 17.72 -11.96
N ALA A 161 -9.46 16.72 -12.84
CA ALA A 161 -10.20 16.71 -14.10
C ALA A 161 -11.73 16.70 -13.87
N TRP A 162 -12.22 15.90 -12.92
CA TRP A 162 -13.62 15.87 -12.52
C TRP A 162 -14.12 17.24 -12.05
N LEU A 163 -13.40 17.87 -11.13
CA LEU A 163 -13.75 19.18 -10.57
C LEU A 163 -13.75 20.26 -11.65
N ARG A 164 -12.77 20.25 -12.55
CA ARG A 164 -12.70 21.16 -13.69
C ARG A 164 -13.92 21.02 -14.60
N ALA A 165 -14.23 19.81 -15.05
CA ALA A 165 -15.39 19.56 -15.91
C ALA A 165 -16.70 20.00 -15.23
N THR A 166 -16.86 19.70 -13.94
CA THR A 166 -18.02 20.14 -13.16
C THR A 166 -18.13 21.67 -13.07
N ALA A 167 -17.02 22.36 -12.79
CA ALA A 167 -16.97 23.82 -12.72
C ALA A 167 -17.26 24.50 -14.08
N GLU A 168 -16.92 23.83 -15.19
CA GLU A 168 -17.20 24.27 -16.55
C GLU A 168 -18.62 23.89 -17.05
N GLY A 169 -19.42 23.20 -16.24
CA GLY A 169 -20.76 22.74 -16.62
C GLY A 169 -20.77 21.57 -17.63
N LYS A 170 -19.66 20.84 -17.76
CA LYS A 170 -19.54 19.64 -18.59
C LYS A 170 -19.84 18.38 -17.78
N ASP A 171 -20.22 17.28 -18.44
CA ASP A 171 -20.30 15.98 -17.78
C ASP A 171 -18.89 15.44 -17.49
N PRO A 172 -18.52 15.18 -16.23
CA PRO A 172 -17.20 14.70 -15.89
C PRO A 172 -17.04 13.21 -16.19
N ASN A 173 -15.80 12.79 -16.51
CA ASN A 173 -15.46 11.38 -16.72
C ASN A 173 -15.67 10.55 -15.43
N ARG A 174 -16.69 9.68 -15.44
CA ARG A 174 -17.12 8.85 -14.30
C ARG A 174 -16.34 7.57 -14.07
N PHE A 175 -15.48 7.21 -15.01
CA PHE A 175 -14.73 5.99 -14.90
C PHE A 175 -13.75 6.02 -13.71
N ARG A 176 -13.83 5.01 -12.86
CA ARG A 176 -12.87 4.76 -11.78
C ARG A 176 -11.96 3.59 -12.15
N PRO A 177 -10.62 3.75 -12.17
CA PRO A 177 -9.69 2.64 -12.40
C PRO A 177 -9.77 1.56 -11.32
N LEU A 178 -9.04 0.46 -11.50
CA LEU A 178 -8.70 -0.41 -10.38
C LEU A 178 -7.84 0.37 -9.38
N SER A 179 -8.02 0.15 -8.08
CA SER A 179 -7.37 0.98 -7.05
C SER A 179 -5.83 0.91 -7.06
N PHE A 180 -5.28 -0.16 -7.64
CA PHE A 180 -3.84 -0.36 -7.80
C PHE A 180 -3.28 0.13 -9.15
N ALA A 181 -4.09 0.81 -9.97
CA ALA A 181 -3.63 1.41 -11.23
C ALA A 181 -2.64 2.56 -10.96
N PRO A 182 -1.64 2.76 -11.85
CA PRO A 182 -0.77 3.92 -11.81
C PRO A 182 -1.55 5.21 -12.16
N PRO A 183 -0.95 6.39 -11.94
CA PRO A 183 -1.53 7.64 -12.40
C PRO A 183 -1.84 7.60 -13.90
N ALA A 184 -2.83 8.39 -14.32
CA ALA A 184 -3.25 8.49 -15.72
C ALA A 184 -3.46 9.95 -16.11
N ALA A 185 -3.33 10.23 -17.41
CA ALA A 185 -3.87 11.46 -17.97
C ALA A 185 -5.39 11.32 -18.16
N TRP A 186 -6.12 12.34 -17.73
CA TRP A 186 -7.57 12.38 -17.75
C TRP A 186 -8.06 13.44 -18.73
N GLN A 187 -8.84 13.00 -19.71
CA GLN A 187 -9.52 13.87 -20.67
C GLN A 187 -11.03 13.77 -20.52
N ASP A 188 -11.75 14.82 -20.92
CA ASP A 188 -13.22 14.92 -20.84
C ASP A 188 -13.91 13.80 -21.65
N ALA A 189 -13.29 13.29 -22.72
CA ALA A 189 -13.87 12.32 -23.66
C ALA A 189 -13.88 10.86 -23.18
N GLY A 190 -13.59 10.60 -21.90
CA GLY A 190 -13.63 9.24 -21.36
C GLY A 190 -12.38 8.41 -21.65
N GLU A 191 -11.38 8.90 -22.37
CA GLU A 191 -10.11 8.19 -22.52
C GLU A 191 -9.28 8.22 -21.24
N VAL A 192 -8.69 7.08 -20.88
CA VAL A 192 -7.77 6.95 -19.74
C VAL A 192 -6.44 6.50 -20.29
N ALA A 193 -5.46 7.41 -20.29
CA ALA A 193 -4.11 7.10 -20.69
C ALA A 193 -3.26 6.88 -19.45
N TYR A 194 -3.19 5.63 -18.98
CA TYR A 194 -2.32 5.28 -17.85
C TYR A 194 -0.87 5.61 -18.17
N LEU A 195 -0.19 6.24 -17.22
CA LEU A 195 1.26 6.37 -17.26
C LEU A 195 1.88 4.97 -17.04
N PRO A 196 3.07 4.71 -17.59
CA PRO A 196 3.78 3.47 -17.28
C PRO A 196 3.99 3.32 -15.78
N ALA A 197 3.71 2.13 -15.24
CA ALA A 197 3.90 1.82 -13.84
C ALA A 197 5.40 1.83 -13.49
N GLU A 198 5.75 2.53 -12.40
CA GLU A 198 7.13 2.66 -11.94
C GLU A 198 7.62 1.40 -11.21
N VAL A 199 8.91 1.39 -10.87
CA VAL A 199 9.53 0.32 -10.08
C VAL A 199 8.71 0.05 -8.82
N ALA A 200 8.43 -1.23 -8.55
CA ALA A 200 7.62 -1.74 -7.44
C ALA A 200 6.13 -1.36 -7.45
N MET A 201 5.65 -0.62 -8.45
CA MET A 201 4.20 -0.45 -8.65
C MET A 201 3.56 -1.75 -9.13
N PRO A 202 2.27 -1.98 -8.81
CA PRO A 202 1.52 -3.14 -9.28
C PRO A 202 1.43 -3.22 -10.81
N CYS A 203 1.41 -4.44 -11.33
CA CYS A 203 1.14 -4.73 -12.73
C CYS A 203 0.26 -5.97 -12.84
N LEU A 204 -0.32 -6.17 -14.02
CA LEU A 204 -1.09 -7.37 -14.33
C LEU A 204 -0.27 -8.26 -15.24
N MET A 205 -0.19 -9.55 -14.91
CA MET A 205 0.38 -10.54 -15.83
C MET A 205 -0.48 -10.63 -17.10
N PRO A 206 0.07 -10.95 -18.28
CA PRO A 206 -0.67 -10.95 -19.54
C PRO A 206 -1.99 -11.74 -19.49
N GLU A 207 -2.00 -12.88 -18.83
CA GLU A 207 -3.19 -13.71 -18.64
C GLU A 207 -4.26 -13.06 -17.75
N ASP A 208 -3.87 -12.27 -16.75
CA ASP A 208 -4.79 -11.56 -15.86
C ASP A 208 -5.27 -10.27 -16.57
N ALA A 209 -4.38 -9.59 -17.30
CA ALA A 209 -4.65 -8.39 -18.08
C ALA A 209 -5.64 -8.64 -19.21
N ALA A 210 -5.68 -9.84 -19.79
CA ALA A 210 -6.64 -10.23 -20.83
C ALA A 210 -8.10 -10.19 -20.35
N GLY A 211 -8.34 -10.28 -19.04
CA GLY A 211 -9.65 -10.08 -18.44
C GLY A 211 -10.13 -8.62 -18.44
N PHE A 212 -9.24 -7.67 -18.75
CA PHE A 212 -9.49 -6.24 -18.66
C PHE A 212 -9.29 -5.51 -20.00
N GLY A 213 -10.07 -4.45 -20.22
CA GLY A 213 -10.06 -3.66 -21.46
C GLY A 213 -8.90 -2.67 -21.53
N THR A 214 -8.82 -1.74 -20.58
CA THR A 214 -7.71 -0.77 -20.51
C THR A 214 -6.80 -1.13 -19.34
N THR A 215 -5.55 -1.48 -19.65
CA THR A 215 -4.50 -1.81 -18.69
C THR A 215 -3.27 -0.92 -18.91
N TRP A 216 -2.27 -1.09 -18.05
CA TRP A 216 -1.00 -0.36 -18.11
C TRP A 216 0.17 -1.32 -18.23
N GLN A 217 1.32 -0.77 -18.62
CA GLN A 217 2.56 -1.51 -18.78
C GLN A 217 3.61 -1.02 -17.80
N CYS A 218 4.58 -1.88 -17.52
CA CYS A 218 5.74 -1.52 -16.73
C CYS A 218 6.66 -0.53 -17.48
N GLY A 219 7.09 0.52 -16.79
CA GLY A 219 8.00 1.54 -17.30
C GLY A 219 9.46 1.33 -16.90
N GLY A 220 10.34 2.24 -17.31
CA GLY A 220 11.70 2.33 -16.75
C GLY A 220 12.62 1.12 -16.97
N GLY A 221 12.31 0.24 -17.93
CA GLY A 221 13.04 -1.00 -18.18
C GLY A 221 12.77 -2.10 -17.15
N THR A 222 11.66 -2.01 -16.43
CA THR A 222 11.18 -3.06 -15.53
C THR A 222 10.31 -4.07 -16.27
N VAL A 223 10.13 -5.24 -15.66
CA VAL A 223 9.29 -6.34 -16.17
C VAL A 223 8.24 -6.72 -15.13
N CYS A 224 7.03 -7.03 -15.59
CA CYS A 224 5.98 -7.48 -14.69
C CYS A 224 6.34 -8.85 -14.12
N THR A 225 6.55 -8.90 -12.81
CA THR A 225 7.08 -10.07 -12.10
C THR A 225 6.10 -10.49 -11.01
N VAL A 226 5.68 -11.74 -11.03
CA VAL A 226 4.84 -12.33 -9.98
C VAL A 226 5.65 -12.45 -8.70
N LEU A 227 5.11 -11.90 -7.61
CA LEU A 227 5.65 -12.04 -6.26
C LEU A 227 4.94 -13.12 -5.47
N ALA A 228 3.61 -13.18 -5.58
CA ALA A 228 2.82 -14.16 -4.86
C ALA A 228 1.57 -14.58 -5.62
N THR A 229 1.16 -15.82 -5.38
CA THR A 229 -0.19 -16.32 -5.66
C THR A 229 -0.87 -16.69 -4.34
N ALA A 230 -2.20 -16.82 -4.34
CA ALA A 230 -2.92 -17.28 -3.16
C ALA A 230 -4.07 -18.22 -3.50
N SER A 231 -4.35 -19.17 -2.61
CA SER A 231 -5.50 -20.06 -2.75
C SER A 231 -6.80 -19.25 -2.78
N GLY A 232 -7.58 -19.44 -3.85
CA GLY A 232 -8.86 -18.77 -4.05
C GLY A 232 -8.78 -17.39 -4.71
N VAL A 233 -7.61 -16.76 -4.81
CA VAL A 233 -7.43 -15.48 -5.49
C VAL A 233 -6.98 -15.73 -6.92
N ARG A 234 -7.64 -15.10 -7.90
CA ARG A 234 -7.41 -15.37 -9.33
C ARG A 234 -6.28 -14.51 -9.87
N THR A 235 -6.31 -13.21 -9.58
CA THR A 235 -5.28 -12.27 -10.02
C THR A 235 -4.00 -12.43 -9.22
N LYS A 236 -2.87 -12.56 -9.91
CA LYS A 236 -1.57 -12.75 -9.25
C LYS A 236 -1.09 -11.42 -8.69
N GLN A 237 -0.45 -11.47 -7.52
CA GLN A 237 0.26 -10.30 -7.01
C GLN A 237 1.54 -10.12 -7.82
N ALA A 238 1.55 -9.17 -8.74
CA ALA A 238 2.70 -8.87 -9.58
C ALA A 238 3.09 -7.39 -9.52
N GLN A 239 4.37 -7.12 -9.74
CA GLN A 239 4.94 -5.78 -9.69
C GLN A 239 5.93 -5.54 -10.82
N CYS A 240 6.09 -4.27 -11.19
CA CYS A 240 7.11 -3.83 -12.14
C CYS A 240 8.49 -3.84 -11.48
N LEU A 241 9.28 -4.88 -11.75
CA LEU A 241 10.58 -5.10 -11.08
C LEU A 241 11.74 -5.08 -12.05
N LEU A 242 12.94 -4.82 -11.53
CA LEU A 242 14.16 -4.93 -12.31
C LEU A 242 14.36 -6.39 -12.78
N PRO A 243 14.85 -6.59 -14.01
CA PRO A 243 15.26 -7.92 -14.46
C PRO A 243 16.30 -8.55 -13.53
N LYS A 244 16.33 -9.88 -13.49
CA LYS A 244 17.16 -10.71 -12.59
C LYS A 244 18.63 -10.27 -12.47
N ASP A 245 19.24 -9.86 -13.58
CA ASP A 245 20.67 -9.50 -13.66
C ASP A 245 20.90 -7.99 -13.83
N SER A 246 19.94 -7.16 -13.41
CA SER A 246 20.06 -5.72 -13.54
C SER A 246 21.19 -5.16 -12.67
N GLU A 247 22.11 -4.41 -13.30
CA GLU A 247 23.13 -3.62 -12.60
C GLU A 247 22.54 -2.46 -11.77
N LYS A 248 21.24 -2.17 -11.94
CA LYS A 248 20.51 -1.11 -11.22
C LYS A 248 19.88 -1.61 -9.91
N MET A 249 20.25 -2.81 -9.46
CA MET A 249 19.75 -3.40 -8.21
C MET A 249 19.92 -2.44 -7.03
N PHE A 250 18.97 -2.45 -6.11
CA PHE A 250 18.94 -1.57 -4.95
C PHE A 250 18.37 -2.26 -3.72
N SER A 251 18.72 -1.77 -2.53
CA SER A 251 18.22 -2.31 -1.27
C SER A 251 16.73 -2.02 -1.14
N GLY A 252 15.92 -3.04 -0.86
CA GLY A 252 14.48 -2.90 -0.89
C GLY A 252 13.77 -3.63 -2.02
N HIS A 253 14.48 -3.90 -3.11
CA HIS A 253 13.94 -4.67 -4.22
C HIS A 253 13.47 -6.04 -3.71
N PRO A 254 12.26 -6.51 -4.07
CA PRO A 254 11.85 -7.86 -3.71
C PRO A 254 12.81 -8.88 -4.31
N CYS A 255 13.01 -10.00 -3.63
CA CYS A 255 13.97 -11.02 -4.08
C CYS A 255 13.43 -12.44 -4.00
N LEU A 256 12.23 -12.64 -3.44
CA LEU A 256 11.58 -13.94 -3.31
C LEU A 256 10.22 -13.95 -3.99
N THR A 257 9.87 -15.10 -4.54
CA THR A 257 8.50 -15.45 -4.93
C THR A 257 7.92 -16.47 -3.97
N GLY A 258 6.60 -16.58 -3.91
CA GLY A 258 5.96 -17.59 -3.08
C GLY A 258 4.47 -17.76 -3.35
N SER A 259 3.83 -18.54 -2.48
CA SER A 259 2.39 -18.77 -2.51
C SER A 259 1.80 -18.70 -1.10
N ILE A 260 0.58 -18.17 -1.00
CA ILE A 260 -0.20 -18.09 0.24
C ILE A 260 -1.25 -19.21 0.21
N THR A 261 -1.16 -20.14 1.16
CA THR A 261 -2.26 -21.04 1.47
C THR A 261 -3.20 -20.32 2.45
N SER A 262 -4.35 -19.90 1.93
CA SER A 262 -5.36 -19.17 2.67
C SER A 262 -6.06 -20.07 3.71
N ASN A 263 -6.34 -19.54 4.89
CA ASN A 263 -7.21 -20.17 5.89
C ASN A 263 -8.46 -19.30 6.09
N PRO A 264 -9.56 -19.56 5.35
CA PRO A 264 -10.74 -18.69 5.36
C PRO A 264 -11.37 -18.52 6.75
N GLY A 265 -11.37 -19.57 7.57
CA GLY A 265 -11.94 -19.52 8.93
C GLY A 265 -11.05 -18.78 9.94
N GLN A 266 -9.74 -18.72 9.68
CA GLN A 266 -8.77 -18.04 10.53
C GLN A 266 -7.68 -17.37 9.67
N PRO A 267 -7.97 -16.24 8.99
CA PRO A 267 -7.02 -15.67 8.04
C PRO A 267 -5.67 -15.33 8.67
N PHE A 268 -5.60 -14.95 9.96
CA PHE A 268 -4.31 -14.76 10.65
C PHE A 268 -3.35 -15.98 10.59
N ASN A 269 -3.88 -17.17 10.30
CA ASN A 269 -3.13 -18.41 10.14
C ASN A 269 -2.79 -18.77 8.68
N ASP A 270 -2.98 -17.85 7.72
CA ASP A 270 -2.47 -17.99 6.35
C ASP A 270 -0.99 -18.41 6.37
N ARG A 271 -0.61 -19.33 5.49
CA ARG A 271 0.76 -19.84 5.39
C ARG A 271 1.40 -19.39 4.08
N TYR A 272 2.51 -18.67 4.20
CA TYR A 272 3.33 -18.29 3.05
C TYR A 272 4.49 -19.26 2.84
N SER A 273 4.56 -19.85 1.66
CA SER A 273 5.63 -20.75 1.23
C SER A 273 6.47 -20.08 0.16
N ILE A 274 7.78 -20.00 0.38
CA ILE A 274 8.73 -19.46 -0.61
C ILE A 274 8.88 -20.48 -1.74
N SER A 275 8.69 -20.04 -2.98
CA SER A 275 8.83 -20.87 -4.17
C SER A 275 10.16 -20.64 -4.91
N GLY A 276 10.80 -19.48 -4.70
CA GLY A 276 12.08 -19.19 -5.33
C GLY A 276 12.71 -17.87 -4.88
N GLN A 277 14.00 -17.72 -5.22
CA GLN A 277 14.74 -16.48 -5.14
C GLN A 277 15.13 -16.04 -6.55
N PHE A 278 14.82 -14.80 -6.90
CA PHE A 278 15.04 -14.28 -8.26
C PHE A 278 15.99 -13.08 -8.32
N ALA A 279 16.41 -12.53 -7.19
CA ALA A 279 17.35 -11.41 -7.11
C ALA A 279 18.23 -11.50 -5.85
N ALA A 280 19.25 -10.63 -5.77
CA ALA A 280 20.10 -10.45 -4.60
C ALA A 280 20.78 -11.75 -4.09
N PHE A 281 21.57 -12.37 -4.97
CA PHE A 281 22.19 -13.69 -4.74
C PHE A 281 23.48 -13.69 -3.91
N ALA A 282 23.92 -12.55 -3.37
CA ALA A 282 25.09 -12.56 -2.52
C ALA A 282 24.84 -13.41 -1.26
N THR A 283 25.80 -14.26 -0.92
CA THR A 283 25.73 -15.16 0.24
C THR A 283 25.80 -14.40 1.56
N ASP A 284 26.61 -13.34 1.58
CA ASP A 284 26.94 -12.59 2.79
C ASP A 284 26.53 -11.13 2.68
N ILE A 285 26.21 -10.53 3.82
CA ILE A 285 25.99 -9.10 3.91
C ILE A 285 27.31 -8.38 3.63
N SER A 286 27.31 -7.52 2.63
CA SER A 286 28.43 -6.63 2.32
C SER A 286 27.94 -5.19 2.16
N ARG A 287 28.85 -4.27 1.82
CA ARG A 287 28.49 -2.88 1.47
C ARG A 287 28.29 -2.65 -0.03
N ALA A 288 28.54 -3.67 -0.86
CA ALA A 288 28.53 -3.54 -2.32
C ALA A 288 27.54 -4.49 -3.01
N ALA A 289 27.52 -5.76 -2.60
CA ALA A 289 26.65 -6.78 -3.17
C ALA A 289 25.38 -6.97 -2.32
N TYR A 290 24.27 -7.27 -2.99
CA TYR A 290 22.96 -7.46 -2.38
C TYR A 290 22.71 -8.92 -2.01
N THR A 291 22.37 -9.15 -0.74
CA THR A 291 21.86 -10.43 -0.25
C THR A 291 20.35 -10.36 -0.04
N CYS A 292 19.64 -11.44 -0.30
CA CYS A 292 18.20 -11.53 -0.08
C CYS A 292 17.89 -11.84 1.39
N ARG A 293 17.28 -10.90 2.11
CA ARG A 293 16.86 -11.10 3.49
C ARG A 293 15.51 -11.85 3.53
N PRO A 294 15.36 -12.85 4.40
CA PRO A 294 14.17 -13.70 4.42
C PRO A 294 12.93 -12.99 4.98
N PRO A 295 11.72 -13.51 4.73
CA PRO A 295 10.45 -12.87 5.06
C PRO A 295 10.05 -12.98 6.56
N LYS A 296 11.02 -13.12 7.46
CA LYS A 296 10.76 -13.35 8.89
C LYS A 296 10.31 -12.11 9.66
N ILE A 297 10.44 -10.93 9.07
CA ILE A 297 10.15 -9.63 9.70
C ILE A 297 8.99 -8.91 9.00
N GLY A 298 7.97 -9.64 8.55
CA GLY A 298 6.78 -9.02 7.93
C GLY A 298 6.97 -8.50 6.50
N VAL A 299 7.94 -9.03 5.75
CA VAL A 299 8.23 -8.65 4.34
C VAL A 299 8.17 -9.89 3.43
N PRO A 300 6.98 -10.32 2.98
CA PRO A 300 6.79 -11.66 2.40
C PRO A 300 7.61 -11.97 1.14
N ALA A 301 7.82 -11.00 0.23
CA ALA A 301 8.71 -11.19 -0.94
C ALA A 301 10.21 -11.01 -0.64
N GLY A 302 10.61 -11.04 0.63
CA GLY A 302 11.96 -10.74 1.05
C GLY A 302 12.37 -9.30 0.73
N ILE A 303 13.63 -9.00 0.98
CA ILE A 303 14.21 -7.68 0.70
C ILE A 303 15.69 -7.82 0.31
N ALA A 304 16.04 -7.37 -0.88
CA ALA A 304 17.43 -7.19 -1.29
C ALA A 304 18.12 -6.20 -0.34
N TYR A 305 19.33 -6.49 0.11
CA TYR A 305 19.99 -5.67 1.12
C TYR A 305 21.51 -5.65 0.95
N ARG A 306 22.08 -4.44 1.03
CA ARG A 306 23.50 -4.20 1.35
C ARG A 306 23.59 -3.20 2.51
N GLY A 307 24.68 -3.25 3.26
CA GLY A 307 24.96 -2.24 4.29
C GLY A 307 25.37 -0.90 3.68
N CYS A 308 25.14 0.19 4.40
CA CYS A 308 25.61 1.51 3.96
C CYS A 308 27.13 1.58 3.99
N ASP A 309 27.71 2.17 2.94
CA ASP A 309 29.07 2.70 2.96
C ASP A 309 29.11 4.17 3.45
N ASP A 310 30.30 4.77 3.45
CA ASP A 310 30.48 6.14 3.94
C ASP A 310 29.88 7.18 2.98
N LYS A 311 29.81 6.88 1.67
CA LYS A 311 29.19 7.75 0.67
C LYS A 311 27.67 7.75 0.82
N ASP A 312 27.08 6.58 1.07
CA ASP A 312 25.66 6.42 1.37
C ASP A 312 25.29 7.20 2.64
N ARG A 313 26.10 7.09 3.70
CA ARG A 313 25.88 7.81 4.97
C ARG A 313 25.93 9.32 4.80
N ALA A 314 26.80 9.82 3.91
CA ALA A 314 26.93 11.23 3.57
C ALA A 314 25.95 11.70 2.48
N PHE A 315 25.05 10.82 2.00
CA PHE A 315 24.11 11.10 0.91
C PHE A 315 24.78 11.62 -0.37
N ALA A 316 25.97 11.13 -0.71
CA ALA A 316 26.79 11.66 -1.80
C ALA A 316 26.16 11.48 -3.19
N ALA A 317 25.27 10.50 -3.35
CA ALA A 317 24.56 10.22 -4.61
C ALA A 317 23.38 11.19 -4.87
N PHE A 318 22.85 11.83 -3.83
CA PHE A 318 21.72 12.75 -3.94
C PHE A 318 22.22 14.14 -4.37
N LYS A 319 21.98 14.47 -5.63
CA LYS A 319 22.46 15.71 -6.27
C LYS A 319 21.29 16.50 -6.85
N PRO A 320 21.25 17.84 -6.67
CA PRO A 320 20.24 18.68 -7.29
C PRO A 320 20.19 18.49 -8.82
N GLY A 321 18.98 18.41 -9.38
CA GLY A 321 18.76 18.26 -10.83
C GLY A 321 19.14 16.88 -11.39
N LYS A 322 19.45 15.89 -10.56
CA LYS A 322 19.63 14.49 -10.97
C LYS A 322 18.46 13.64 -10.47
N PRO A 323 18.14 12.52 -11.16
CA PRO A 323 17.13 11.59 -10.69
C PRO A 323 17.46 11.10 -9.27
N MET A 324 16.43 10.94 -8.46
CA MET A 324 16.57 10.39 -7.11
C MET A 324 17.11 8.95 -7.19
N PRO A 325 18.19 8.61 -6.47
CA PRO A 325 18.63 7.22 -6.32
C PRO A 325 17.52 6.34 -5.72
N ASN A 326 17.42 5.09 -6.17
CA ASN A 326 16.40 4.13 -5.68
C ASN A 326 16.63 3.69 -4.23
N GLU A 327 17.82 3.89 -3.66
CA GLU A 327 18.10 3.55 -2.28
C GLU A 327 18.76 4.70 -1.51
N ILE A 328 18.51 4.69 -0.21
CA ILE A 328 19.00 5.66 0.75
C ILE A 328 19.43 4.93 2.02
N CYS A 329 20.48 5.44 2.68
CA CYS A 329 20.92 4.91 3.96
C CYS A 329 19.98 5.37 5.09
N GLY A 330 18.87 4.65 5.26
CA GLY A 330 17.83 4.93 6.25
C GLY A 330 18.09 4.28 7.61
N LEU A 331 17.10 4.39 8.51
CA LEU A 331 17.12 3.68 9.78
C LEU A 331 16.73 2.22 9.62
N VAL A 332 17.39 1.34 10.37
CA VAL A 332 17.08 -0.09 10.41
C VAL A 332 17.07 -0.58 11.86
N GLY A 333 15.97 -1.24 12.24
CA GLY A 333 15.91 -2.06 13.44
C GLY A 333 16.58 -3.41 13.22
N GLY A 334 17.28 -3.91 14.24
CA GLY A 334 17.77 -5.29 14.28
C GLY A 334 17.28 -6.00 15.55
N LYS A 335 17.88 -7.13 15.91
CA LYS A 335 17.50 -7.89 17.12
C LYS A 335 17.40 -7.05 18.40
N LYS A 336 18.27 -6.04 18.56
CA LYS A 336 18.22 -5.11 19.70
C LYS A 336 16.96 -4.24 19.70
N PHE A 337 16.46 -3.88 18.52
CA PHE A 337 15.20 -3.15 18.36
C PHE A 337 14.02 -4.03 18.76
N ASP A 338 13.93 -5.25 18.24
CA ASP A 338 12.84 -6.18 18.58
C ASP A 338 12.78 -6.45 20.09
N ILE A 339 13.95 -6.63 20.73
CA ILE A 339 14.05 -6.77 22.18
C ILE A 339 13.60 -5.48 22.89
N CYS A 340 14.04 -4.31 22.41
CA CYS A 340 13.66 -3.02 22.99
C CYS A 340 12.15 -2.80 22.97
N VAL A 341 11.50 -3.09 21.84
CA VAL A 341 10.03 -3.02 21.70
C VAL A 341 9.31 -3.94 22.71
N ALA A 342 9.84 -5.12 22.98
CA ALA A 342 9.21 -6.08 23.90
C ALA A 342 9.30 -5.69 25.39
N THR A 343 10.01 -4.61 25.75
CA THR A 343 10.30 -4.26 27.15
C THR A 343 9.37 -3.23 27.77
N ASN A 344 8.46 -2.61 27.00
CA ASN A 344 7.64 -1.45 27.42
C ASN A 344 8.45 -0.25 27.99
N ASN A 345 9.78 -0.22 27.81
CA ASN A 345 10.69 0.85 28.27
C ASN A 345 11.53 1.36 27.10
N PHE A 346 10.81 1.82 26.08
CA PHE A 346 11.33 2.09 24.75
C PHE A 346 12.35 3.24 24.74
N ASP A 347 12.11 4.28 25.54
CA ASP A 347 12.94 5.48 25.65
C ASP A 347 14.41 5.18 25.97
N GLN A 348 14.66 4.18 26.81
CA GLN A 348 16.01 3.89 27.30
C GLN A 348 16.84 3.05 26.33
N CYS A 349 16.21 2.25 25.46
CA CYS A 349 16.93 1.29 24.62
C CYS A 349 16.96 1.66 23.14
N LEU A 350 16.07 2.55 22.68
CA LEU A 350 15.88 2.81 21.25
C LEU A 350 17.10 3.44 20.57
N GLY A 351 17.77 4.40 21.21
CA GLY A 351 18.96 5.07 20.67
C GLY A 351 20.14 4.12 20.38
N GLY A 352 20.26 3.02 21.12
CA GLY A 352 21.29 1.98 20.90
C GLY A 352 20.82 0.79 20.06
N ALA A 353 19.55 0.78 19.68
CA ALA A 353 18.89 -0.33 18.98
C ALA A 353 18.68 -0.07 17.49
N VAL A 354 18.74 1.19 17.06
CA VAL A 354 18.59 1.61 15.66
C VAL A 354 19.96 1.80 15.01
N ASN A 355 20.16 1.19 13.84
CA ASN A 355 21.35 1.36 13.01
C ASN A 355 21.00 2.05 11.70
N ARG A 356 22.00 2.35 10.86
CA ARG A 356 21.75 2.74 9.46
C ARG A 356 22.03 1.59 8.50
N GLY A 357 21.11 1.38 7.57
CA GLY A 357 21.19 0.38 6.51
C GLY A 357 20.46 0.87 5.26
N ASN A 358 20.87 0.39 4.08
CA ASN A 358 20.22 0.84 2.85
C ASN A 358 18.80 0.29 2.75
N ARG A 359 17.91 1.15 2.26
CA ARG A 359 16.46 0.97 2.09
C ARG A 359 16.03 1.61 0.78
N PRO A 360 14.86 1.28 0.22
CA PRO A 360 14.32 2.07 -0.87
C PRO A 360 14.22 3.53 -0.43
N ALA A 361 14.67 4.45 -1.29
CA ALA A 361 14.32 5.84 -1.15
C ALA A 361 12.84 6.03 -1.49
N CYS A 362 12.20 7.05 -0.94
CA CYS A 362 10.83 7.39 -1.28
C CYS A 362 10.62 8.90 -1.16
N SER A 363 9.62 9.40 -1.86
CA SER A 363 9.23 10.81 -1.88
C SER A 363 7.75 10.93 -2.28
N ALA A 364 7.23 12.17 -2.35
CA ALA A 364 5.86 12.43 -2.77
C ALA A 364 5.51 11.91 -4.18
N ASP A 365 6.53 11.65 -5.00
CA ASP A 365 6.39 11.15 -6.38
C ASP A 365 7.07 9.79 -6.59
N HIS A 366 7.65 9.19 -5.54
CA HIS A 366 8.30 7.87 -5.62
C HIS A 366 7.93 7.05 -4.39
N PHE A 367 6.96 6.16 -4.56
CA PHE A 367 6.29 5.52 -3.44
C PHE A 367 6.93 4.20 -3.03
N CYS A 368 6.68 3.86 -1.76
CA CYS A 368 6.97 2.53 -1.25
C CYS A 368 5.97 1.48 -1.77
N ARG A 369 6.39 0.22 -1.76
CA ARG A 369 5.49 -0.94 -1.91
C ARG A 369 4.40 -0.90 -0.83
N GLU A 370 3.22 -1.44 -1.13
CA GLU A 370 2.01 -1.39 -0.28
C GLU A 370 2.17 -1.90 1.18
N ASP A 371 3.16 -2.74 1.46
CA ASP A 371 3.50 -3.25 2.80
C ASP A 371 4.58 -2.41 3.53
N TYR A 372 5.03 -1.31 2.93
CA TYR A 372 5.95 -0.33 3.47
C TYR A 372 5.32 1.07 3.56
N MET A 373 5.91 1.92 4.38
CA MET A 373 5.58 3.34 4.48
C MET A 373 6.83 4.19 4.38
N CYS A 374 6.68 5.38 3.77
CA CYS A 374 7.77 6.31 3.60
C CYS A 374 8.04 7.07 4.91
N GLN A 375 9.15 6.73 5.56
CA GLN A 375 9.55 7.31 6.83
C GLN A 375 10.57 8.43 6.61
N SER A 376 10.43 9.53 7.35
CA SER A 376 11.43 10.59 7.40
C SER A 376 12.69 10.14 8.12
N LEU A 377 13.82 10.69 7.70
CA LEU A 377 15.07 10.61 8.47
C LEU A 377 15.00 11.57 9.68
N PRO A 378 15.60 11.21 10.83
CA PRO A 378 15.71 12.11 11.97
C PRO A 378 16.40 13.43 11.62
N PRO A 379 15.97 14.57 12.20
CA PRO A 379 16.49 15.89 11.86
C PRO A 379 17.97 16.09 12.23
N ASP A 380 18.49 15.29 13.16
CA ASP A 380 19.89 15.25 13.57
C ASP A 380 20.76 14.34 12.68
N THR A 381 20.19 13.73 11.64
CA THR A 381 20.96 12.88 10.71
C THR A 381 22.02 13.72 9.97
N PRO A 382 23.32 13.36 10.06
CA PRO A 382 24.37 14.08 9.36
C PRO A 382 24.12 14.13 7.85
N GLY A 383 24.17 15.32 7.26
CA GLY A 383 23.97 15.53 5.82
C GLY A 383 22.51 15.59 5.35
N ILE A 384 21.53 15.57 6.27
CA ILE A 384 20.08 15.55 5.96
C ILE A 384 19.63 16.63 4.96
N ALA A 385 20.27 17.80 4.96
CA ALA A 385 19.95 18.90 4.04
C ALA A 385 20.04 18.50 2.55
N ARG A 386 20.80 17.45 2.22
CA ARG A 386 20.94 16.92 0.85
C ARG A 386 19.74 16.10 0.38
N VAL A 387 18.90 15.64 1.30
CA VAL A 387 17.80 14.70 1.06
C VAL A 387 16.47 15.22 1.62
N LYS A 388 16.29 16.55 1.66
CA LYS A 388 15.03 17.18 2.04
C LYS A 388 13.90 16.70 1.12
N GLY A 389 12.76 16.28 1.68
CA GLY A 389 11.64 15.74 0.89
C GLY A 389 11.79 14.25 0.55
N ILE A 390 12.85 13.59 1.02
CA ILE A 390 13.19 12.20 0.70
C ILE A 390 13.27 11.39 1.98
N GLY A 391 12.46 10.34 2.02
CA GLY A 391 12.40 9.38 3.10
C GLY A 391 13.00 8.03 2.71
N PHE A 392 12.78 7.04 3.57
CA PHE A 392 13.11 5.65 3.32
C PHE A 392 11.92 4.75 3.59
N CYS A 393 11.76 3.70 2.78
CA CYS A 393 10.68 2.74 2.97
C CYS A 393 10.97 1.83 4.16
N SER A 394 10.11 1.92 5.18
CA SER A 394 10.11 1.09 6.38
C SER A 394 8.91 0.15 6.36
N PRO A 395 9.04 -1.12 6.81
CA PRO A 395 7.89 -2.01 6.93
C PRO A 395 6.81 -1.39 7.82
N THR A 396 5.56 -1.47 7.41
CA THR A 396 4.43 -0.81 8.09
C THR A 396 4.29 -1.18 9.57
N TYR A 397 4.56 -2.43 9.94
CA TYR A 397 4.49 -2.87 11.34
C TYR A 397 5.43 -2.09 12.26
N PHE A 398 6.60 -1.67 11.77
CA PHE A 398 7.59 -0.93 12.56
C PHE A 398 7.03 0.41 13.03
N ILE A 399 6.30 1.10 12.15
CA ILE A 399 5.68 2.39 12.46
C ILE A 399 4.43 2.21 13.31
N PHE A 400 3.54 1.29 12.93
CA PHE A 400 2.30 1.11 13.68
C PHE A 400 2.56 0.61 15.09
N GLN A 401 3.57 -0.23 15.31
CA GLN A 401 3.94 -0.64 16.66
C GLN A 401 4.41 0.55 17.53
N MET A 402 5.10 1.53 16.94
CA MET A 402 5.43 2.76 17.65
C MET A 402 4.20 3.66 17.90
N ARG A 403 3.19 3.65 17.02
CA ARG A 403 1.99 4.50 17.14
C ARG A 403 0.88 3.91 18.01
N ILE A 404 0.55 2.62 17.83
CA ILE A 404 -0.61 1.94 18.42
C ILE A 404 -0.38 1.63 19.90
N ASP A 405 0.84 1.26 20.28
CA ASP A 405 1.15 0.90 21.67
C ASP A 405 1.33 2.14 22.58
N ASN A 406 0.90 3.32 22.11
CA ASN A 406 1.03 4.59 22.81
C ASN A 406 2.48 4.89 23.28
N HIS A 407 3.48 4.34 22.58
CA HIS A 407 4.89 4.76 22.69
C HIS A 407 5.11 6.14 22.06
N ALA A 408 4.12 7.04 22.17
CA ALA A 408 4.07 8.34 21.51
C ALA A 408 5.25 9.24 21.89
N THR A 409 5.99 8.90 22.94
CA THR A 409 7.12 9.68 23.43
C THR A 409 8.31 8.79 23.86
N PRO A 410 9.23 8.51 22.92
CA PRO A 410 10.63 8.11 23.10
C PRO A 410 11.46 8.70 24.24
N TRP A 411 10.95 9.80 24.75
CA TRP A 411 11.68 10.96 25.23
C TRP A 411 10.89 11.67 26.34
N LEU A 412 10.21 10.91 27.22
CA LEU A 412 9.70 11.46 28.48
C LEU A 412 10.76 11.44 29.60
N GLY A 413 12.01 11.07 29.31
CA GLY A 413 13.13 11.09 30.25
C GLY A 413 14.09 12.26 30.08
N ALA A 414 13.86 13.35 30.83
CA ALA A 414 14.83 14.39 31.23
C ALA A 414 15.49 15.26 30.14
N VAL A 415 14.69 16.10 29.45
CA VAL A 415 15.13 17.47 29.14
C VAL A 415 14.20 18.46 29.84
N ARG A 416 14.23 18.36 31.18
CA ARG A 416 14.28 19.54 32.03
C ARG A 416 15.76 19.87 32.27
N ALA A 417 16.52 20.01 31.18
CA ALA A 417 17.86 20.60 31.23
C ALA A 417 17.73 22.00 30.62
N THR A 418 17.62 22.97 31.53
CA THR A 418 17.76 24.42 31.32
C THR A 418 16.75 25.09 30.38
N MET A 419 15.45 25.03 30.73
CA MET A 419 14.59 26.20 30.58
C MET A 419 14.66 26.98 31.90
N GLY A 420 15.58 27.95 31.95
CA GLY A 420 15.70 28.89 33.08
C GLY A 420 17.14 29.27 33.43
N ALA A 421 17.74 30.19 32.68
CA ALA A 421 18.57 31.32 33.17
C ALA A 421 19.29 32.04 32.01
N GLY A 422 18.83 33.27 31.69
CA GLY A 422 19.56 34.35 30.98
C GLY A 422 19.96 34.06 29.52
N PHE A 423 19.44 34.74 28.50
CA PHE A 423 19.19 36.17 28.30
C PHE A 423 17.82 36.32 27.63
N GLY A 424 16.94 37.28 27.88
CA GLY A 424 17.03 38.64 28.40
C GLY A 424 15.96 39.43 27.64
N ALA A 425 14.88 39.81 28.36
CA ALA A 425 13.81 40.79 28.10
C ALA A 425 13.51 41.26 26.64
N ALA A 426 12.28 41.02 26.17
CA ALA A 426 11.21 42.02 25.92
C ALA A 426 11.34 42.71 24.53
N GLU A 427 10.29 42.92 23.74
CA GLU A 427 9.00 43.54 24.09
C GLU A 427 7.79 42.94 23.34
N ALA A 428 6.61 43.30 23.84
CA ALA A 428 5.27 42.89 23.47
C ALA A 428 4.56 43.92 22.57
N GLU A 429 3.76 43.48 21.61
CA GLU A 429 2.29 43.66 21.51
C GLU A 429 1.75 42.73 20.41
#